data_AF-A0AB36R5X6-F1
#
_entry.id   AF-A0AB36R5X6-F1
#
_cell.length_a   1.000
_cell.length_b   1.000
_cell.length_c   1.000
_cell.angle_alpha   90.00
_cell.angle_beta   90.00
_cell.angle_gamma   90.00
#
_symmetry.space_group_name_H-M   'P 1'
#
loop_
_entity.id
_entity.type
_entity.pdbx_description
1 polymer ?
#
loop_
_entity_poly.entity_id
_entity_poly.type
_entity_poly.pdbx_seq_one_letter_code
_entity_poly.pdbx_strand_id
1 'polypeptide(L)'
;MKLAEPRVVIEADPAPPFTYWAPEGSTIRNHPRNPAIWVAQVAGQPQRYYYGDQCQASRYQHLLGRPLTEMPDPPKEAVWSTHCSTCARTSDLGWARMNISYDEDTRIIVEIACG
;
A
#
# COMPACT_ATOMS: atom_id res chain seq x y z
N MET A 1 15.70 -4.46 -7.44
CA MET A 1 14.66 -5.00 -6.54
C MET A 1 13.36 -5.03 -7.32
N LYS A 2 12.62 -6.15 -7.33
CA LYS A 2 11.41 -6.30 -8.16
C LYS A 2 10.17 -6.05 -7.30
N LEU A 3 9.31 -5.12 -7.72
CA LEU A 3 8.01 -4.86 -7.07
C LEU A 3 6.98 -5.90 -7.52
N ALA A 4 5.90 -6.06 -6.76
CA ALA A 4 4.76 -6.81 -7.24
C ALA A 4 4.20 -6.15 -8.52
N GLU A 5 3.97 -6.96 -9.54
CA GLU A 5 3.45 -6.55 -10.84
C GLU A 5 2.10 -7.25 -11.07
N PRO A 6 1.04 -6.84 -10.35
CA PRO A 6 -0.28 -7.41 -10.56
C PRO A 6 -0.76 -7.14 -11.99
N ARG A 7 -1.54 -8.06 -12.55
CA ARG A 7 -2.17 -7.85 -13.86
C ARG A 7 -3.31 -6.86 -13.67
N VAL A 8 -3.13 -5.64 -14.16
CA VAL A 8 -4.09 -4.55 -14.03
C VAL A 8 -4.35 -3.88 -15.38
N VAL A 9 -5.53 -3.30 -15.54
CA VAL A 9 -5.85 -2.41 -16.65
C VAL A 9 -5.64 -0.97 -16.18
N ILE A 10 -4.77 -0.21 -16.83
CA ILE A 10 -4.50 1.19 -16.47
C ILE A 10 -5.28 2.08 -17.43
N GLU A 11 -6.34 2.71 -16.91
CA GLU A 11 -7.09 3.76 -17.62
C GLU A 11 -6.78 5.16 -17.05
N ALA A 12 -5.95 5.22 -16.01
CA ALA A 12 -5.52 6.47 -15.39
C ALA A 12 -4.51 7.22 -16.26
N ASP A 13 -4.72 8.53 -16.40
CA ASP A 13 -3.80 9.47 -17.07
C ASP A 13 -3.65 10.76 -16.21
N PRO A 14 -2.47 11.02 -15.61
CA PRO A 14 -1.28 10.17 -15.67
C PRO A 14 -1.47 8.86 -14.89
N ALA A 15 -0.75 7.83 -15.32
CA ALA A 15 -0.67 6.55 -14.63
C ALA A 15 0.02 6.69 -13.26
N PRO A 16 -0.30 5.81 -12.28
CA PRO A 16 0.41 5.84 -10.99
C PRO A 16 1.87 5.42 -11.19
N PRO A 17 2.79 5.93 -10.34
CA PRO A 17 4.20 5.53 -10.39
C PRO A 17 4.42 4.05 -10.08
N PHE A 18 3.50 3.41 -9.35
CA PHE A 18 3.58 2.00 -8.94
C PHE A 18 2.21 1.34 -8.97
N THR A 19 2.19 0.01 -9.11
CA THR A 19 0.97 -0.81 -9.12
C THR A 19 0.92 -1.87 -8.02
N TYR A 20 1.95 -2.01 -7.17
CA TYR A 20 2.03 -3.05 -6.12
C TYR A 20 0.83 -3.05 -5.15
N TRP A 21 0.16 -1.91 -5.00
CA TRP A 21 -0.97 -1.68 -4.10
C TRP A 21 -2.31 -2.16 -4.69
N ALA A 22 -2.36 -2.34 -6.01
CA ALA A 22 -3.58 -2.65 -6.74
C ALA A 22 -3.88 -4.15 -6.68
N PRO A 23 -5.15 -4.55 -6.46
CA PRO A 23 -5.53 -5.95 -6.52
C PRO A 23 -5.31 -6.54 -7.93
N GLU A 24 -5.02 -7.84 -7.99
CA GLU A 24 -4.97 -8.60 -9.24
C GLU A 24 -6.30 -8.48 -10.01
N GLY A 25 -6.23 -8.23 -11.32
CA GLY A 25 -7.40 -8.08 -12.20
C GLY A 25 -8.14 -6.75 -12.07
N SER A 26 -7.58 -5.79 -11.33
CA SER A 26 -8.23 -4.48 -11.14
C SER A 26 -8.07 -3.54 -12.34
N THR A 27 -9.01 -2.60 -12.45
CA THR A 27 -8.87 -1.42 -13.31
C THR A 27 -8.48 -0.22 -12.47
N ILE A 28 -7.40 0.46 -12.85
CA ILE A 28 -6.89 1.65 -12.18
C ILE A 28 -7.35 2.91 -12.92
N ARG A 29 -7.97 3.84 -12.19
CA ARG A 29 -8.48 5.13 -12.68
C ARG A 29 -8.01 6.27 -11.79
N ASN A 30 -7.98 7.51 -12.30
CA ASN A 30 -7.79 8.68 -11.44
C ASN A 30 -9.02 8.92 -10.58
N HIS A 31 -8.81 9.43 -9.37
CA HIS A 31 -9.89 9.83 -8.49
C HIS A 31 -10.62 11.07 -9.08
N PRO A 32 -11.97 11.09 -9.12
CA PRO A 32 -12.74 12.10 -9.87
C PRO A 32 -12.59 13.53 -9.34
N ARG A 33 -12.14 13.71 -8.10
CA ARG A 33 -11.97 15.04 -7.47
C ARG A 33 -10.52 15.38 -7.14
N ASN A 34 -9.61 14.43 -7.26
CA ASN A 34 -8.21 14.65 -6.92
C ASN A 34 -7.32 13.85 -7.87
N PRO A 35 -6.73 14.49 -8.90
CA PRO A 35 -5.94 13.78 -9.91
C PRO A 35 -4.66 13.15 -9.36
N ALA A 36 -4.22 13.51 -8.16
CA ALA A 36 -3.06 12.92 -7.48
C ALA A 36 -3.38 11.63 -6.70
N ILE A 37 -4.64 11.16 -6.75
CA ILE A 37 -5.08 9.91 -6.13
C ILE A 37 -5.53 8.95 -7.23
N TRP A 38 -5.13 7.70 -7.10
CA TRP A 38 -5.57 6.61 -7.97
C TRP A 38 -6.50 5.67 -7.22
N VAL A 39 -7.44 5.08 -7.95
CA VAL A 39 -8.42 4.14 -7.42
C VAL A 39 -8.34 2.85 -8.23
N ALA A 40 -8.11 1.73 -7.56
CA ALA A 40 -8.18 0.40 -8.15
C ALA A 40 -9.54 -0.24 -7.81
N GLN A 41 -10.20 -0.76 -8.83
CA GLN A 41 -11.54 -1.33 -8.72
C GLN A 41 -11.58 -2.76 -9.26
N VAL A 42 -12.20 -3.65 -8.49
CA VAL A 42 -12.58 -5.02 -8.89
C VAL A 42 -14.07 -5.16 -8.62
N ALA A 43 -14.82 -5.74 -9.56
CA ALA A 43 -16.26 -5.91 -9.41
C ALA A 43 -16.58 -6.72 -8.14
N GLY A 44 -17.47 -6.20 -7.29
CA GLY A 44 -17.86 -6.83 -6.03
C GLY A 44 -16.86 -6.70 -4.87
N GLN A 45 -15.77 -5.96 -5.03
CA GLN A 45 -14.81 -5.68 -3.95
C GLN A 45 -14.79 -4.21 -3.54
N PRO A 46 -14.38 -3.90 -2.30
CA PRO A 46 -14.09 -2.53 -1.90
C PRO A 46 -13.02 -1.89 -2.80
N GLN A 47 -13.18 -0.60 -3.07
CA GLN A 47 -12.19 0.16 -3.82
C GLN A 47 -10.90 0.31 -2.99
N ARG A 48 -9.74 0.17 -3.64
CA ARG A 48 -8.45 0.52 -3.04
C ARG A 48 -7.99 1.87 -3.54
N TYR A 49 -7.49 2.70 -2.63
CA TYR A 49 -6.98 4.03 -2.93
C TYR A 49 -5.46 4.04 -2.83
N TYR A 50 -4.83 4.81 -3.70
CA TYR A 50 -3.41 5.08 -3.66
C TYR A 50 -3.16 6.58 -3.69
N TYR A 51 -2.53 7.05 -2.61
CA TYR A 51 -2.26 8.46 -2.36
C TYR A 51 -0.86 8.89 -2.83
N GLY A 52 -0.19 8.05 -3.63
CA GLY A 52 1.22 8.21 -3.99
C GLY A 52 2.17 7.58 -2.96
N ASP A 53 3.46 7.59 -3.28
CA ASP A 53 4.52 6.93 -2.49
C ASP A 53 5.22 7.87 -1.50
N GLN A 54 4.50 8.84 -0.91
CA GLN A 54 5.11 9.84 -0.03
C GLN A 54 5.79 9.24 1.21
N CYS A 55 5.23 8.14 1.73
CA CYS A 55 5.80 7.36 2.82
C CYS A 55 6.95 6.42 2.39
N GLN A 56 7.29 6.36 1.10
CA GLN A 56 8.31 5.51 0.48
C GLN A 56 8.07 3.99 0.62
N ALA A 57 6.80 3.56 0.70
CA ALA A 57 6.43 2.15 0.82
C ALA A 57 7.00 1.27 -0.32
N SER A 58 7.19 1.82 -1.53
CA SER A 58 7.84 1.11 -2.65
C SER A 58 9.21 0.53 -2.28
N ARG A 59 9.98 1.21 -1.41
CA ARG A 59 11.33 0.78 -0.99
C ARG A 59 11.32 -0.49 -0.13
N TYR A 60 10.21 -0.77 0.54
CA TYR A 60 10.10 -1.86 1.51
C TYR A 60 9.29 -3.05 1.01
N GLN A 61 8.75 -3.01 -0.22
CA GLN A 61 7.92 -4.09 -0.77
C GLN A 61 8.63 -5.46 -0.83
N HIS A 62 9.97 -5.49 -0.81
CA HIS A 62 10.75 -6.73 -0.76
C HIS A 62 10.62 -7.48 0.57
N LEU A 63 10.07 -6.83 1.61
CA LEU A 63 9.84 -7.42 2.93
C LEU A 63 8.47 -8.09 3.04
N LEU A 64 7.62 -8.01 2.01
CA LEU A 64 6.38 -8.79 1.98
C LEU A 64 6.70 -10.30 2.04
N GLY A 65 6.00 -11.02 2.91
CA GLY A 65 6.27 -12.43 3.18
C GLY A 65 7.46 -12.71 4.11
N ARG A 66 8.17 -11.67 4.57
CA ARG A 66 9.25 -11.78 5.57
C ARG A 66 8.70 -11.63 7.00
N PRO A 67 9.39 -12.17 8.01
CA PRO A 67 9.11 -11.86 9.41
C PRO A 67 9.22 -10.36 9.70
N LEU A 68 8.34 -9.84 10.56
CA LEU A 68 8.33 -8.43 10.97
C LEU A 68 9.67 -7.96 11.57
N THR A 69 10.44 -8.88 12.17
CA THR A 69 11.76 -8.60 12.74
C THR A 69 12.82 -8.22 11.69
N GLU A 70 12.55 -8.45 10.39
CA GLU A 70 13.42 -7.98 9.30
C GLU A 70 13.18 -6.51 8.94
N MET A 71 12.12 -5.87 9.47
CA MET A 71 11.93 -4.42 9.28
C MET A 71 13.10 -3.65 9.91
N PRO A 72 13.73 -2.71 9.18
CA PRO A 72 14.72 -1.83 9.78
C PRO A 72 14.05 -0.84 10.74
N ASP A 73 14.86 -0.16 11.54
CA ASP A 73 14.37 0.98 12.31
C ASP A 73 13.87 2.08 11.35
N PRO A 74 12.78 2.78 11.72
CA PRO A 74 12.26 3.87 10.90
C PRO A 74 13.33 4.96 10.74
N PRO A 75 13.54 5.47 9.50
CA PRO A 75 14.41 6.62 9.28
C PRO A 75 14.01 7.82 10.14
N LYS A 76 14.97 8.70 10.43
CA LYS A 76 14.68 9.93 11.17
C LYS A 76 13.56 10.72 10.47
N GLU A 77 12.54 11.10 11.25
CA GLU A 77 11.31 11.80 10.82
C GLU A 77 10.28 10.97 10.05
N ALA A 78 10.53 9.68 9.80
CA ALA A 78 9.51 8.81 9.20
C ALA A 78 8.39 8.50 10.21
N VAL A 79 7.15 8.54 9.73
CA VAL A 79 5.97 8.16 10.54
C VAL A 79 5.56 6.75 10.13
N TRP A 80 5.85 5.76 10.97
CA TRP A 80 5.51 4.36 10.71
C TRP A 80 4.45 3.88 11.70
N SER A 81 3.49 3.11 11.21
CA SER A 81 2.46 2.45 12.01
C SER A 81 2.47 0.96 11.72
N THR A 82 2.80 0.18 12.75
CA THR A 82 2.89 -1.29 12.65
C THR A 82 1.75 -1.92 13.44
N HIS A 83 0.98 -2.79 12.80
CA HIS A 83 -0.22 -3.38 13.40
C HIS A 83 -0.53 -4.74 12.78
N CYS A 84 -1.27 -5.58 13.50
CA CYS A 84 -1.72 -6.83 12.92
C CYS A 84 -2.82 -6.60 11.87
N SER A 85 -2.96 -7.52 10.92
CA SER A 85 -3.91 -7.44 9.80
C SER A 85 -5.36 -7.48 10.26
N THR A 86 -5.63 -8.16 11.37
CA THR A 86 -6.93 -8.33 12.04
C THR A 86 -7.21 -7.27 13.12
N CYS A 87 -6.21 -6.48 13.50
CA CYS A 87 -6.32 -5.49 14.57
C CYS A 87 -7.24 -4.33 14.15
N ALA A 88 -8.14 -3.94 15.05
CA ALA A 88 -8.90 -2.71 14.91
C ALA A 88 -7.95 -1.49 14.91
N ARG A 89 -8.22 -0.53 14.03
CA ARG A 89 -7.39 0.67 13.83
C ARG A 89 -8.27 1.90 13.66
N THR A 90 -7.77 3.03 14.15
CA THR A 90 -8.31 4.34 13.78
C THR A 90 -7.90 4.65 12.34
N SER A 91 -8.87 5.00 11.50
CA SER A 91 -8.64 5.36 10.10
C SER A 91 -8.59 6.88 9.95
N ASP A 92 -7.51 7.51 10.39
CA ASP A 92 -7.16 8.86 9.96
C ASP A 92 -6.26 8.79 8.71
N LEU A 93 -6.36 9.73 7.76
CA LEU A 93 -5.55 9.70 6.54
C LEU A 93 -4.22 10.42 6.77
N GLY A 94 -3.11 9.68 6.72
CA GLY A 94 -1.75 10.19 6.84
C GLY A 94 -0.93 9.88 5.59
N TRP A 95 -0.83 10.82 4.65
CA TRP A 95 -0.18 10.61 3.34
C TRP A 95 1.30 10.21 3.47
N ALA A 96 2.00 10.79 4.45
CA ALA A 96 3.40 10.49 4.75
C ALA A 96 3.59 9.30 5.70
N ARG A 97 2.50 8.72 6.24
CA ARG A 97 2.58 7.58 7.15
C ARG A 97 2.70 6.28 6.37
N MET A 98 3.66 5.46 6.75
CA MET A 98 3.78 4.10 6.26
C MET A 98 3.08 3.14 7.20
N ASN A 99 2.09 2.42 6.69
CA ASN A 99 1.46 1.31 7.39
C ASN A 99 2.19 0.02 7.07
N ILE A 100 2.49 -0.76 8.10
CA ILE A 100 3.07 -2.09 8.03
C ILE A 100 2.08 -3.03 8.70
N SER A 101 1.40 -3.83 7.88
CA SER A 101 0.46 -4.84 8.36
C SER A 101 1.12 -6.20 8.38
N TYR A 102 1.00 -6.91 9.48
CA TYR A 102 1.53 -8.27 9.66
C TYR A 102 0.44 -9.25 10.09
N ASP A 103 0.60 -10.53 9.77
CA ASP A 103 -0.25 -11.61 10.25
C ASP A 103 -0.01 -11.86 11.75
N GLU A 104 -1.08 -11.88 12.55
CA GLU A 104 -1.00 -11.88 14.02
C GLU A 104 -0.26 -13.10 14.58
N ASP A 105 -0.56 -14.29 14.04
CA ASP A 105 -0.04 -15.57 14.51
C ASP A 105 1.42 -15.79 14.06
N THR A 106 1.69 -15.55 12.77
CA THR A 106 2.99 -15.86 12.17
C THR A 106 3.99 -14.71 12.23
N ARG A 107 3.52 -13.48 12.53
CA ARG A 107 4.32 -12.25 12.48
C ARG A 107 4.92 -11.96 11.11
N ILE A 108 4.35 -12.53 10.04
CA ILE A 108 4.78 -12.30 8.66
C ILE A 108 4.16 -11.00 8.15
N ILE A 109 4.95 -10.17 7.47
CA ILE A 109 4.48 -8.93 6.85
C ILE A 109 3.60 -9.27 5.64
N VAL A 110 2.37 -8.76 5.63
CA VAL A 110 1.38 -9.05 4.59
C VAL A 110 1.03 -7.83 3.73
N GLU A 111 1.24 -6.61 4.24
CA GLU A 111 0.99 -5.38 3.47
C GLU A 111 1.90 -4.24 3.95
N ILE A 112 2.43 -3.47 3.00
CA ILE A 112 3.12 -2.21 3.26
C ILE A 112 2.56 -1.16 2.31
N ALA A 113 1.99 -0.09 2.84
CA ALA A 113 1.31 0.94 2.03
C ALA A 113 1.33 2.32 2.72
N CYS A 114 1.20 3.38 1.93
CA CYS A 114 1.00 4.74 2.45
C CYS A 114 -0.48 4.97 2.80
N GLY A 115 -0.76 5.60 3.96
CA GLY A 115 -2.14 5.90 4.37
C GLY A 115 -2.35 6.25 5.82
#